data_AF-A0A523R8M2-F1
#
_entry.id   AF-A0A523R8M2-F1
#
_cell.length_a   1.000
_cell.length_b   1.000
_cell.length_c   1.000
_cell.angle_alpha   90.00
_cell.angle_beta   90.00
_cell.angle_gamma   90.00
#
_symmetry.space_group_name_H-M   'P 1'
#
loop_
_entity.id
_entity.type
_entity.pdbx_description
1 polymer ?
#
loop_
_entity_poly.entity_id
_entity_poly.type
_entity_poly.pdbx_seq_one_letter_code
_entity_poly.pdbx_strand_id
1 'polypeptide(L)'
;MDETDFIILKKLMENSRVPYRELADITGMAVSSTYKRINKLVDDKVIEAFTARPSAIALKYLSVLIFGTSTAKSFNLDSYHLWTISTHC
;
A
#
# COMPACT_ATOMS: atom_id res chain seq x y z
N MET A 1 -5.09 10.11 11.68
CA MET A 1 -4.95 10.29 10.23
C MET A 1 -6.29 10.81 9.76
N ASP A 2 -6.29 12.01 9.22
CA ASP A 2 -7.49 12.82 8.99
C ASP A 2 -7.87 12.79 7.50
N GLU A 3 -9.06 13.27 7.15
CA GLU A 3 -9.50 13.37 5.74
C GLU A 3 -8.50 14.13 4.86
N THR A 4 -7.88 15.17 5.39
CA THR A 4 -6.84 15.95 4.70
C THR A 4 -5.61 15.10 4.36
N ASP A 5 -5.22 14.17 5.24
CA ASP A 5 -4.08 13.28 4.98
C ASP A 5 -4.40 12.34 3.81
N PHE A 6 -5.64 11.86 3.71
CA PHE A 6 -6.09 11.05 2.57
C PHE A 6 -6.06 11.82 1.25
N ILE A 7 -6.45 13.10 1.26
CA ILE A 7 -6.38 13.96 0.06
C ILE A 7 -4.93 14.15 -0.40
N ILE A 8 -4.02 14.40 0.54
CA ILE A 8 -2.58 14.53 0.26
C ILE A 8 -2.03 13.22 -0.34
N LEU A 9 -2.32 12.08 0.28
CA LEU A 9 -1.86 10.77 -0.18
C LEU A 9 -2.38 10.47 -1.58
N LYS A 10 -3.67 10.71 -1.83
CA LYS A 10 -4.27 10.51 -3.15
C LYS A 10 -3.55 11.34 -4.22
N LYS A 11 -3.27 12.62 -3.92
CA LYS A 11 -2.58 13.50 -4.88
C LYS A 11 -1.12 13.08 -5.11
N LEU A 12 -0.41 12.66 -4.06
CA LEU A 12 0.97 12.17 -4.15
C LEU A 12 1.08 10.83 -4.90
N MET A 13 0.07 9.96 -4.79
CA MET A 13 -0.01 8.72 -5.55
C MET A 13 -0.19 8.96 -7.05
N GLU A 14 -0.98 9.97 -7.42
CA GLU A 14 -1.15 10.39 -8.82
C GLU A 14 0.13 11.00 -9.37
N ASN A 15 0.73 11.93 -8.61
CA ASN A 15 2.00 12.56 -8.97
C ASN A 15 2.76 12.98 -7.71
N SER A 16 3.83 12.24 -7.41
CA SER A 16 4.69 12.49 -6.26
C SER A 16 5.56 13.74 -6.40
N ARG A 17 5.64 14.34 -7.60
CA ARG A 17 6.42 15.56 -7.87
C ARG A 17 5.64 16.86 -7.68
N VAL A 18 4.40 16.78 -7.23
CA VAL A 18 3.56 17.96 -6.97
C VAL A 18 4.21 18.83 -5.89
N PRO A 19 4.37 20.14 -6.11
CA PRO A 19 4.97 21.03 -5.12
C PRO A 19 4.06 21.19 -3.88
N TYR A 20 4.67 21.37 -2.71
CA TYR A 20 3.92 21.51 -1.45
C TYR A 20 2.92 22.68 -1.44
N ARG A 21 3.17 23.73 -2.23
CA ARG A 21 2.23 24.84 -2.41
C ARG A 21 0.90 24.37 -3.02
N GLU A 22 0.96 23.57 -4.08
CA GLU A 22 -0.25 23.06 -4.73
C GLU A 22 -1.01 22.11 -3.79
N LEU A 23 -0.30 21.28 -3.01
CA LEU A 23 -0.92 20.43 -1.99
C LEU A 23 -1.59 21.27 -0.88
N ALA A 24 -0.98 22.39 -0.50
CA ALA A 24 -1.53 23.32 0.48
C ALA A 24 -2.80 24.01 -0.05
N ASP A 25 -2.78 24.43 -1.32
CA ASP A 25 -3.93 25.06 -1.98
C ASP A 25 -5.12 24.09 -2.07
N ILE A 26 -4.87 22.81 -2.43
CA ILE A 26 -5.91 21.77 -2.51
C ILE A 26 -6.52 21.47 -1.13
N THR A 27 -5.71 21.49 -0.09
CA THR A 27 -6.14 21.16 1.28
C THR A 27 -6.66 22.37 2.07
N GLY A 28 -6.54 23.58 1.53
CA GLY A 28 -6.87 24.83 2.24
C GLY A 28 -5.95 25.12 3.42
N MET A 29 -4.75 24.53 3.45
CA MET A 29 -3.81 24.65 4.56
C MET A 29 -2.67 25.62 4.24
N ALA A 30 -1.98 26.08 5.30
CA ALA A 30 -0.69 26.73 5.12
C ALA A 30 0.37 25.71 4.66
N VAL A 31 1.27 26.14 3.77
CA VAL A 31 2.37 25.29 3.23
C VAL A 31 3.20 24.64 4.34
N SER A 32 3.46 25.37 5.43
CA SER A 32 4.21 24.85 6.59
C SER A 32 3.47 23.72 7.32
N SER A 33 2.15 23.80 7.41
CA SER A 33 1.31 22.77 8.02
C SER A 33 1.22 21.53 7.13
N THR A 34 1.07 21.71 5.82
CA THR A 34 1.11 20.62 4.83
C THR A 34 2.46 19.89 4.87
N TYR A 35 3.57 20.64 4.93
CA TYR A 35 4.91 20.07 5.06
C TYR A 35 5.06 19.22 6.34
N LYS A 36 4.59 19.72 7.49
CA LYS A 36 4.60 18.96 8.75
C LYS A 36 3.77 17.67 8.67
N ARG A 37 2.59 17.71 8.05
CA ARG A 37 1.76 16.51 7.84
C ARG A 37 2.47 15.48 6.98
N ILE A 38 3.06 15.91 5.85
CA ILE A 38 3.80 15.00 4.96
C ILE A 38 4.98 14.36 5.68
N ASN A 39 5.79 15.13 6.40
CA ASN A 39 6.90 14.58 7.19
C ASN A 39 6.41 13.59 8.24
N LYS A 40 5.32 13.91 8.96
CA LYS A 40 4.72 12.98 9.91
C LYS A 40 4.30 11.67 9.24
N LEU A 41 3.71 11.71 8.04
CA LEU A 41 3.34 10.49 7.30
C LEU A 41 4.56 9.65 6.87
N VAL A 42 5.70 10.29 6.62
CA VAL A 42 6.98 9.60 6.34
C VAL A 42 7.54 8.97 7.62
N ASP A 43 7.54 9.73 8.72
CA ASP A 43 8.02 9.28 10.04
C ASP A 43 7.18 8.11 10.56
N ASP A 44 5.85 8.19 10.40
CA ASP A 44 4.88 7.15 10.75
C ASP A 44 4.91 5.94 9.79
N LYS A 45 5.80 5.94 8.78
CA LYS A 45 5.95 4.88 7.75
C LYS A 45 4.70 4.64 6.90
N VAL A 46 3.76 5.59 6.87
CA VAL A 46 2.63 5.56 5.92
C VAL A 46 3.11 5.83 4.50
N ILE A 47 4.08 6.74 4.34
CA ILE A 47 4.82 6.94 3.10
C ILE A 47 6.20 6.30 3.25
N GLU A 48 6.40 5.16 2.60
CA GLU A 48 7.68 4.44 2.67
C GLU A 48 8.77 5.09 1.81
N ALA A 49 8.43 5.49 0.59
CA ALA A 49 9.37 6.07 -0.37
C ALA A 49 8.67 6.84 -1.50
N PHE A 50 9.38 7.82 -2.06
CA PHE A 50 9.00 8.49 -3.30
C PHE A 50 9.77 7.85 -4.46
N THR A 51 9.06 7.12 -5.33
CA THR A 51 9.69 6.35 -6.42
C THR A 51 9.34 6.93 -7.78
N ALA A 52 10.30 6.86 -8.70
CA ALA A 52 10.03 7.05 -10.11
C ALA A 52 9.59 5.71 -10.72
N ARG A 53 8.55 5.74 -11.58
CA ARG A 53 8.12 4.60 -12.39
C ARG A 53 8.56 4.78 -13.84
N PRO A 54 9.83 4.49 -14.17
CA PRO A 54 10.27 4.47 -15.55
C PRO A 54 9.54 3.36 -16.33
N SER A 55 9.33 3.57 -17.63
CA SER A 55 8.69 2.56 -18.47
C SER A 55 9.62 1.37 -18.68
N ALA A 56 9.07 0.16 -18.66
CA ALA A 56 9.82 -1.08 -18.88
C ALA A 56 10.53 -1.11 -20.24
N ILE A 57 9.90 -0.47 -21.24
CA ILE A 57 10.43 -0.32 -22.61
C ILE A 57 11.70 0.54 -22.59
N ALA A 58 11.67 1.70 -21.91
CA ALA A 58 12.82 2.59 -21.83
C ALA A 58 14.01 1.93 -21.11
N LEU A 59 13.72 1.06 -20.15
CA LEU A 59 14.72 0.33 -19.39
C LEU A 59 15.19 -0.97 -20.06
N LYS A 60 14.68 -1.31 -21.26
CA LYS A 60 14.97 -2.56 -21.98
C LYS A 60 14.77 -3.83 -21.15
N TYR A 61 13.74 -3.85 -20.31
CA TYR A 61 13.46 -5.03 -19.47
C TYR A 61 13.04 -6.22 -20.33
N LEU A 62 13.62 -7.39 -20.04
CA LEU A 62 13.12 -8.68 -20.49
C LEU A 62 12.02 -9.14 -19.51
N SER A 63 10.79 -9.29 -19.99
CA SER A 63 9.71 -9.85 -19.18
C SER A 63 9.95 -11.35 -18.98
N VAL A 64 10.29 -11.76 -17.76
CA VAL A 64 10.42 -13.18 -17.38
C VAL A 64 9.26 -13.51 -16.47
N LEU A 65 8.43 -14.46 -16.89
CA LEU A 65 7.31 -14.95 -16.11
C LEU A 65 7.72 -16.27 -15.47
N ILE A 66 7.91 -16.25 -14.16
CA ILE A 66 8.34 -17.42 -13.38
C ILE A 66 7.09 -18.14 -12.89
N PHE A 67 6.86 -19.35 -13.39
CA PHE A 67 5.87 -20.26 -12.82
C PHE A 67 6.56 -21.28 -11.92
N GLY A 68 6.13 -21.35 -10.66
CA GLY A 68 6.52 -22.39 -9.72
C GLY A 68 5.28 -23.21 -9.37
N THR A 69 5.29 -24.51 -9.67
CA THR A 69 4.29 -25.42 -9.14
C THR A 69 4.73 -25.84 -7.74
N SER A 70 3.95 -25.49 -6.71
CA SER A 70 4.17 -26.01 -5.36
C SER A 70 3.47 -27.35 -5.22
N THR A 71 4.18 -28.39 -4.76
CA THR A 71 3.59 -29.67 -4.36
C THR A 71 3.03 -29.61 -2.93
N ALA A 72 2.75 -28.42 -2.39
CA ALA A 72 2.06 -28.30 -1.12
C ALA A 72 0.60 -28.70 -1.28
N LYS A 73 0.18 -29.75 -0.55
CA LYS A 73 -1.24 -30.08 -0.35
C LYS A 73 -1.97 -28.81 0.06
N SER A 74 -3.02 -28.44 -0.68
CA SER A 74 -4.00 -27.48 -0.18
C SER A 74 -4.51 -27.99 1.16
N PHE A 75 -4.41 -27.16 2.19
CA PHE A 75 -4.97 -27.45 3.51
C PHE A 75 -6.49 -27.46 3.35
N ASN A 76 -7.04 -28.65 3.16
CA ASN A 76 -8.48 -28.87 3.09
C ASN A 76 -9.01 -28.88 4.53
N LEU A 77 -9.84 -27.89 4.87
CA LEU A 77 -10.50 -27.74 6.17
C LEU A 77 -11.68 -28.73 6.28
N ASP A 78 -11.40 -30.03 6.17
CA ASP A 78 -12.38 -31.09 6.46
C ASP A 78 -11.99 -31.76 7.78
N SER A 79 -12.13 -31.03 8.89
CA SER A 79 -11.88 -31.59 10.24
C SER A 79 -12.74 -30.90 11.30
N TYR A 80 -14.04 -30.72 11.03
CA TYR A 80 -15.03 -30.36 12.06
C TYR A 80 -16.25 -31.29 12.01
N HIS A 81 -16.05 -32.62 12.08
CA HIS A 81 -17.20 -33.53 12.21
C HIS A 81 -16.92 -34.83 12.99
N LEU A 82 -15.93 -34.86 13.90
CA LEU A 82 -15.67 -36.05 14.73
C LEU A 82 -15.56 -35.77 16.23
N TRP A 83 -16.12 -34.65 16.73
CA TRP A 83 -16.14 -34.37 18.17
C TRP A 83 -17.53 -34.43 18.82
N THR A 84 -18.54 -35.04 18.18
CA THR A 84 -19.91 -35.10 18.75
C THR A 84 -20.42 -36.49 19.10
N ILE A 85 -19.65 -37.58 18.94
CA ILE A 85 -20.18 -38.95 19.16
C ILE A 85 -19.26 -39.85 20.02
N SER A 86 -18.40 -39.29 20.89
CA SER A 86 -17.57 -40.11 21.78
C SER A 86 -17.50 -39.61 23.24
N THR A 87 -18.54 -38.97 23.74
CA THR A 87 -18.68 -38.75 25.18
C THR A 87 -20.13 -38.99 25.57
N HIS A 88 -20.33 -40.05 26.36
CA HIS A 88 -21.57 -40.51 27.03
C HIS A 88 -22.40 -41.43 26.12
N CYS A 89 -22.32 -42.77 26.20
CA CYS A 89 -22.30 -43.64 27.39
C CYS A 89 -23.39 -43.29 28.40
#